data_AF-M9R966-F1
#
_entry.id   AF-M9R966-F1
#
_cell.length_a   1.000
_cell.length_b   1.000
_cell.length_c   1.000
_cell.angle_alpha   90.00
_cell.angle_beta   90.00
_cell.angle_gamma   90.00
#
_symmetry.space_group_name_H-M   'P 1'
#
loop_
_entity.id
_entity.type
_entity.pdbx_description
1 polymer ?
#
loop_
_entity_poly.entity_id
_entity_poly.type
_entity_poly.pdbx_seq_one_letter_code
_entity_poly.pdbx_strand_id
1 'polypeptide(L)' 'MWPELTSLLSKNWPVFEAIFGNKKAMETNSELINDRPDAHTKEWDEADFALYRRSLTWFEERVAKLQ' A
#
# COMPACT_ATOMS: atom_id res chain seq x y z
N MET A 1 -7.89 -9.36 5.03
CA MET A 1 -6.80 -8.52 5.60
C MET A 1 -5.98 -7.92 4.47
N TRP A 2 -5.31 -6.78 4.69
CA TRP A 2 -4.46 -6.10 3.70
C TRP A 2 -3.62 -7.00 2.75
N PRO A 3 -2.95 -8.08 3.20
CA PRO A 3 -2.18 -8.97 2.31
C PRO A 3 -3.03 -9.71 1.27
N GLU A 4 -4.30 -10.01 1.56
CA GLU A 4 -5.21 -10.59 0.57
C GLU A 4 -5.57 -9.58 -0.53
N LEU A 5 -5.73 -8.31 -0.17
CA LEU A 5 -5.94 -7.22 -1.13
C LEU A 5 -4.73 -7.07 -2.04
N THR A 6 -3.52 -6.99 -1.46
CA THR A 6 -2.27 -6.93 -2.23
C THR A 6 -2.11 -8.14 -3.15
N SER A 7 -2.44 -9.35 -2.66
CA SER A 7 -2.42 -10.57 -3.46
C SER A 7 -3.39 -10.48 -4.65
N LEU A 8 -4.59 -9.95 -4.43
CA LEU A 8 -5.61 -9.76 -5.47
C LEU A 8 -5.19 -8.71 -6.50
N LEU A 9 -4.63 -7.58 -6.07
CA LEU A 9 -4.08 -6.53 -6.93
C LEU A 9 -2.93 -7.07 -7.79
N SER A 10 -2.00 -7.83 -7.20
CA SER A 10 -0.87 -8.43 -7.91
C SER A 10 -1.30 -9.51 -8.90
N LYS A 11 -2.30 -10.35 -8.57
CA LYS A 11 -2.84 -11.38 -9.47
C LYS A 11 -3.57 -10.78 -10.67
N ASN A 12 -4.23 -9.63 -10.48
CA ASN A 12 -4.99 -8.94 -11.50
C ASN A 12 -4.26 -7.69 -12.03
N TRP A 13 -2.93 -7.69 -11.95
CA TRP A 13 -2.10 -6.52 -12.31
C TRP A 13 -2.45 -5.88 -13.66
N PRO A 14 -2.74 -6.61 -14.75
CA PRO A 14 -3.07 -5.99 -16.04
C PRO A 14 -4.25 -5.00 -15.99
N VAL A 15 -5.20 -5.21 -15.08
CA VAL A 15 -6.34 -4.30 -14.88
C VAL A 15 -5.93 -3.09 -14.04
N PHE A 16 -5.09 -3.31 -13.04
CA PHE A 16 -4.68 -2.30 -12.06
C PHE A 16 -3.46 -1.48 -12.49
N GLU A 17 -2.75 -1.89 -13.54
CA GLU A 17 -1.62 -1.17 -14.11
C GLU A 17 -2.01 0.23 -14.58
N ALA A 18 -3.19 0.39 -15.19
CA ALA A 18 -3.69 1.71 -15.60
C ALA A 18 -3.92 2.68 -14.42
N ILE A 19 -4.15 2.14 -13.22
CA ILE A 19 -4.47 2.90 -12.01
C ILE A 19 -3.19 3.24 -11.25
N PHE A 20 -2.41 2.22 -10.93
CA PHE A 20 -1.22 2.35 -10.09
C PHE A 20 0.04 2.65 -10.88
N GLY A 21 0.08 2.31 -12.17
CA GLY A 21 1.16 2.60 -13.12
C GLY A 21 2.43 1.77 -12.91
N ASN A 22 2.85 1.56 -11.66
CA ASN A 22 4.08 0.88 -11.31
C ASN A 22 3.83 -0.19 -10.25
N LYS A 23 4.04 -1.45 -10.63
CA LYS A 23 3.82 -2.60 -9.76
C LYS A 23 4.72 -2.58 -8.53
N LYS A 24 5.99 -2.27 -8.72
CA LYS A 24 6.97 -2.21 -7.63
C LYS A 24 6.60 -1.15 -6.61
N ALA A 25 6.11 0.00 -7.06
CA ALA A 25 5.61 1.05 -6.16
C ALA A 25 4.37 0.58 -5.37
N MET A 26 3.45 -0.14 -6.02
CA MET A 26 2.28 -0.71 -5.36
C MET A 26 2.68 -1.74 -4.30
N GLU A 27 3.59 -2.65 -4.62
CA GLU A 27 4.10 -3.67 -3.70
C GLU A 27 4.81 -3.03 -2.50
N THR A 28 5.76 -2.10 -2.73
CA THR A 28 6.47 -1.43 -1.63
C THR A 28 5.54 -0.64 -0.70
N ASN A 29 4.58 0.12 -1.25
CA ASN A 29 3.61 0.83 -0.40
C ASN A 29 2.68 -0.16 0.34
N SER A 30 2.35 -1.28 -0.28
CA SER A 30 1.56 -2.33 0.38
C SER A 30 2.31 -2.98 1.53
N GLU A 31 3.60 -3.25 1.37
CA GLU A 31 4.46 -3.79 2.43
C GLU A 31 4.56 -2.83 3.61
N LEU A 32 4.76 -1.53 3.36
CA LEU A 32 4.80 -0.49 4.39
C LEU A 32 3.47 -0.38 5.16
N ILE A 33 2.33 -0.55 4.48
CA ILE A 33 1.03 -0.56 5.14
C ILE A 33 0.78 -1.86 5.91
N ASN A 34 1.34 -2.98 5.43
CA ASN A 34 1.24 -4.28 6.07
C ASN A 34 2.09 -4.39 7.34
N ASP A 35 3.19 -3.63 7.44
CA ASP A 35 4.09 -3.60 8.61
C ASP A 35 3.45 -3.00 9.88
N ARG A 36 2.10 -2.88 9.92
CA ARG A 36 1.33 -2.26 11.00
C ARG A 36 1.68 -2.82 12.39
N PRO A 37 1.61 -1.97 13.43
CA PRO A 37 2.05 -2.29 14.80
C PRO A 37 1.18 -3.36 15.51
N ASP A 38 0.03 -3.72 14.96
CA ASP A 38 -0.83 -4.77 15.53
C ASP A 38 -0.27 -6.18 15.24
N ALA A 39 0.54 -6.34 14.19
CA ALA A 39 1.12 -7.62 13.80
C ALA A 39 2.50 -7.88 14.41
N HIS A 40 3.21 -6.82 14.81
CA HIS A 40 4.55 -6.89 15.39
C HIS A 40 4.60 -5.98 16.62
N THR A 41 5.05 -6.50 17.76
CA THR A 41 5.33 -5.80 19.04
C THR A 41 6.45 -4.74 18.95
N LYS A 42 6.60 -4.12 17.77
CA LYS A 42 7.60 -3.10 17.46
C LYS A 42 6.99 -1.74 17.75
N GLU A 43 7.63 -0.98 18.62
CA GLU A 43 7.29 0.42 18.82
C GLU A 43 7.56 1.18 17.53
N TRP A 44 6.53 1.86 17.03
CA TRP A 44 6.63 2.73 15.85
C TRP A 44 7.05 4.12 16.30
N ASP A 45 8.08 4.67 15.64
CA ASP A 45 8.49 6.05 15.82
C ASP A 45 7.68 6.98 14.89
N GLU A 46 7.78 8.31 15.10
CA GLU A 46 7.12 9.30 14.24
C GLU A 46 7.44 9.12 12.75
N ALA A 47 8.65 8.65 12.43
CA ALA A 47 9.09 8.36 11.07
C ALA A 47 8.31 7.19 10.44
N ASP A 48 8.02 6.14 11.20
CA ASP A 48 7.24 4.99 10.73
C ASP A 48 5.79 5.40 10.46
N PHE A 49 5.20 6.21 11.35
CA PHE A 49 3.87 6.79 11.13
C PHE A 49 3.82 7.70 9.90
N ALA A 50 4.84 8.51 9.68
CA ALA A 50 4.94 9.36 8.49
C ALA A 50 5.03 8.53 7.20
N LEU A 51 5.83 7.46 7.21
CA LEU A 51 5.95 6.52 6.09
C LEU A 51 4.62 5.81 5.81
N TYR A 52 3.99 5.27 6.85
CA TYR A 52 2.69 4.61 6.76
C TYR A 52 1.63 5.53 6.16
N ARG A 53 1.51 6.75 6.68
CA ARG A 53 0.54 7.74 6.20
C ARG A 53 0.80 8.12 4.75
N ARG A 54 2.06 8.31 4.39
CA ARG A 54 2.46 8.60 3.01
C ARG A 54 2.08 7.46 2.07
N SER A 55 2.28 6.21 2.46
CA SER A 55 1.89 5.05 1.65
C SER A 55 0.38 4.95 1.48
N LEU A 56 -0.41 5.24 2.52
CA LEU A 56 -1.87 5.31 2.40
C LEU A 56 -2.29 6.43 1.42
N THR A 57 -1.76 7.63 1.59
CA THR A 57 -2.06 8.76 0.71
C THR A 57 -1.72 8.43 -0.74
N TRP A 58 -0.60 7.74 -1.00
CA TRP A 58 -0.27 7.29 -2.34
C TRP A 58 -1.35 6.37 -2.93
N PHE A 59 -1.89 5.43 -2.16
CA PHE A 59 -2.99 4.58 -2.62
C PHE A 59 -4.25 5.41 -2.91
N GLU A 60 -4.62 6.32 -2.03
CA GLU A 60 -5.78 7.20 -2.19
C GLU A 60 -5.66 8.07 -3.45
N GLU A 61 -4.50 8.68 -3.69
CA GLU A 61 -4.26 9.51 -4.88
C GLU A 61 -4.36 8.72 -6.19
N ARG A 62 -3.97 7.43 -6.19
CA ARG A 62 -4.09 6.58 -7.38
C ARG A 62 -5.53 6.17 -7.65
N VAL A 63 -6.29 5.87 -6.60
CA VAL A 63 -7.71 5.53 -6.72
C VAL A 63 -8.54 6.76 -7.07
N ALA A 64 -8.24 7.93 -6.50
CA ALA A 64 -8.95 9.18 -6.78
C ALA A 64 -8.88 9.61 -8.26
N LYS A 65 -7.86 9.17 -9.01
CA LYS A 65 -7.75 9.39 -10.46
C LYS A 65 -8.80 8.65 -11.30
N LEU A 66 -9.55 7.74 -10.68
CA LEU A 66 -10.63 6.99 -11.34
C LEU A 66 -12.00 7.67 -11.22
N GLN A 67 -12.15 8.66 -10.34
CA GLN A 67 -13.37 9.46 -10.19
C GLN A 67 -13.36 10.67 -11.11
#